data_AF-A0A3C2AMK9-F1
#
_entry.id   AF-A0A3C2AMK9-F1
#
_cell.length_a   1.000
_cell.length_b   1.000
_cell.length_c   1.000
_cell.angle_alpha   90.00
_cell.angle_beta   90.00
_cell.angle_gamma   90.00
#
_symmetry.space_group_name_H-M   'P 1'
#
loop_
_entity.id
_entity.type
_entity.pdbx_description
1 polymer ?
#
loop_
_entity_poly.entity_id
_entity_poly.type
_entity_poly.pdbx_seq_one_letter_code
_entity_poly.pdbx_strand_id
1 'polypeptide(L)'
;MALQIIEVHQQKNQKFIACYNVKRETAIAFIKGPEITMFTSSNFWKNEQTMLFHVRHHWWNKGIQTKHFVEFDDSMTDRQISYGNQSFSVLDLAQVGLAKSWVHSDSLQ
;
A
#
# COMPACT_ATOMS: atom_id res chain seq x y z
N MET A 1 3.44 -24.32 22.02
CA MET A 1 2.15 -23.72 22.44
C MET A 1 2.26 -22.22 22.66
N ALA A 2 3.01 -21.71 23.65
CA ALA A 2 3.08 -20.26 23.92
C ALA A 2 3.57 -19.41 22.72
N LEU A 3 4.57 -19.88 21.96
CA LEU A 3 5.08 -19.20 20.76
C LEU A 3 4.00 -18.98 19.68
N GLN A 4 3.17 -20.00 19.42
CA GLN A 4 2.08 -19.90 18.44
C GLN A 4 1.01 -18.89 18.87
N ILE A 5 0.73 -18.80 20.18
CA ILE A 5 -0.24 -17.84 20.72
C ILE A 5 0.28 -16.40 20.57
N ILE A 6 1.57 -16.18 20.86
CA ILE A 6 2.22 -14.86 20.70
C ILE A 6 2.23 -14.44 19.23
N GLU A 7 2.57 -15.34 18.32
CA GLU A 7 2.59 -15.09 16.88
C GLU A 7 1.20 -14.69 16.35
N VAL A 8 0.17 -15.47 16.69
CA VAL A 8 -1.22 -15.15 16.31
C VAL A 8 -1.66 -13.80 16.88
N HIS A 9 -1.26 -13.47 18.10
CA HIS A 9 -1.56 -12.17 18.70
C HIS A 9 -0.90 -11.02 17.94
N GLN A 10 0.38 -11.16 17.56
CA GLN A 10 1.10 -10.17 16.76
C GLN A 10 0.45 -9.98 15.38
N GLN A 11 0.05 -11.07 14.71
CA GLN A 11 -0.64 -11.01 13.42
C GLN A 11 -2.02 -10.35 13.52
N LYS A 12 -2.74 -10.48 14.64
CA LYS A 12 -4.03 -9.80 14.82
C LYS A 12 -3.91 -8.30 15.07
N ASN A 13 -2.81 -7.86 15.67
CA ASN A 13 -2.61 -6.46 16.06
C ASN A 13 -1.76 -5.64 15.07
N GLN A 14 -1.26 -6.26 14.01
CA GLN A 14 -0.43 -5.57 13.01
C GLN A 14 -1.24 -4.48 12.28
N LYS A 15 -0.60 -3.34 12.03
CA LYS A 15 -1.17 -2.25 11.23
C LYS A 15 -0.04 -1.51 10.52
N PHE A 16 0.09 -1.69 9.20
CA PHE A 16 1.13 -1.02 8.42
C PHE A 16 0.77 -0.96 6.94
N ILE A 17 1.58 -0.20 6.20
CA ILE A 17 1.47 -0.02 4.75
C ILE A 17 2.64 -0.77 4.11
N ALA A 18 2.35 -1.55 3.07
CA ALA A 18 3.36 -2.21 2.26
C ALA A 18 3.29 -1.66 0.84
N CYS A 19 4.45 -1.29 0.28
CA CYS A 19 4.58 -0.88 -1.11
C CYS A 19 5.32 -1.99 -1.88
N TYR A 20 4.74 -2.43 -2.98
CA TYR A 20 5.32 -3.41 -3.88
C TYR A 20 5.67 -2.72 -5.19
N ASN A 21 6.87 -2.94 -5.69
CA ASN A 21 7.27 -2.54 -7.04
C ASN A 21 7.70 -3.79 -7.78
N VAL A 22 6.90 -4.20 -8.77
CA VAL A 22 7.14 -5.43 -9.53
C VAL A 22 6.98 -5.14 -11.01
N LYS A 23 8.05 -5.39 -11.79
CA LYS A 23 8.06 -5.23 -13.26
C LYS A 23 7.51 -3.87 -13.75
N ARG A 24 7.84 -2.78 -13.03
CA ARG A 24 7.41 -1.39 -13.31
C ARG A 24 5.94 -1.08 -12.97
N GLU A 25 5.24 -2.00 -12.32
CA GLU A 25 3.96 -1.71 -11.69
C GLU A 25 4.16 -1.54 -10.19
N THR A 26 3.51 -0.51 -9.63
CA THR A 26 3.49 -0.27 -8.19
C THR A 26 2.15 -0.72 -7.65
N ALA A 27 2.17 -1.37 -6.49
CA ALA A 27 0.97 -1.71 -5.72
C ALA A 27 1.17 -1.26 -4.27
N ILE A 28 0.11 -0.73 -3.68
CA ILE A 28 0.10 -0.31 -2.27
C ILE A 28 -0.87 -1.20 -1.53
N ALA A 29 -0.49 -1.68 -0.36
CA ALA A 29 -1.35 -2.50 0.48
C ALA A 29 -1.45 -1.92 1.87
N PHE A 30 -2.69 -1.78 2.35
CA PHE A 30 -2.98 -1.50 3.75
C PHE A 30 -3.30 -2.81 4.46
N ILE A 31 -2.51 -3.10 5.49
CA ILE A 31 -2.65 -4.31 6.30
C ILE A 31 -3.15 -3.89 7.68
N LYS A 32 -4.24 -4.52 8.12
CA LYS A 32 -4.81 -4.35 9.46
C LYS A 32 -5.24 -5.72 9.98
N GLY A 33 -4.48 -6.25 10.93
CA GLY A 33 -4.69 -7.62 11.42
C GLY A 33 -4.55 -8.64 10.27
N PRO A 34 -5.51 -9.57 10.11
CA PRO A 34 -5.52 -10.54 9.03
C PRO A 34 -6.13 -10.00 7.72
N GLU A 35 -6.49 -8.73 7.65
CA GLU A 35 -7.12 -8.11 6.49
C GLU A 35 -6.10 -7.31 5.68
N ILE A 36 -6.22 -7.41 4.34
CA ILE A 36 -5.48 -6.58 3.42
C ILE A 36 -6.39 -5.88 2.42
N THR A 37 -6.14 -4.60 2.18
CA THR A 37 -6.68 -3.84 1.05
C THR A 37 -5.54 -3.47 0.13
N MET A 38 -5.52 -4.06 -1.06
CA MET A 38 -4.50 -3.85 -2.07
C MET A 38 -5.03 -2.94 -3.18
N PHE A 39 -4.30 -1.88 -3.43
CA PHE A 39 -4.53 -0.87 -4.44
C PHE A 39 -3.56 -1.10 -5.58
N THR A 40 -4.06 -1.52 -6.75
CA THR A 40 -3.23 -1.92 -7.89
C THR A 40 -4.02 -2.00 -9.20
N SER A 41 -3.34 -2.14 -10.34
CA SER A 41 -3.99 -2.39 -11.64
C SER A 41 -4.52 -3.83 -11.72
N SER A 42 -5.52 -4.09 -12.56
CA SER A 42 -5.94 -5.50 -12.74
C SER A 42 -4.91 -6.37 -13.43
N ASN A 43 -4.03 -5.81 -14.24
CA ASN A 43 -2.93 -6.54 -14.85
C ASN A 43 -1.96 -7.11 -13.80
N PHE A 44 -1.72 -6.36 -12.72
CA PHE A 44 -0.86 -6.79 -11.62
C PHE A 44 -1.46 -7.98 -10.86
N TRP A 45 -2.69 -7.84 -10.35
CA TRP A 45 -3.25 -8.86 -9.46
C TRP A 45 -3.74 -10.12 -10.19
N LYS A 46 -4.08 -10.00 -11.49
CA LYS A 46 -4.39 -11.16 -12.35
C LYS A 46 -3.15 -11.97 -12.72
N ASN A 47 -1.95 -11.40 -12.62
CA ASN A 47 -0.70 -12.13 -12.88
C ASN A 47 -0.31 -13.01 -11.68
N GLU A 48 -0.86 -14.21 -11.62
CA GLU A 48 -0.71 -15.12 -10.49
C GLU A 48 0.73 -15.48 -10.14
N GLN A 49 1.58 -15.70 -11.16
CA GLN A 49 2.98 -16.05 -10.94
C GLN A 49 3.74 -14.88 -10.29
N THR A 50 3.53 -13.67 -10.82
CA THR A 50 4.15 -12.45 -10.27
C THR A 50 3.68 -12.19 -8.85
N MET A 51 2.38 -12.33 -8.59
CA MET A 51 1.81 -12.24 -7.26
C MET A 51 2.38 -13.28 -6.30
N LEU A 52 2.58 -14.52 -6.75
CA LEU A 52 3.09 -15.60 -5.90
C LEU A 52 4.46 -15.24 -5.32
N PHE A 53 5.42 -14.89 -6.18
CA PHE A 53 6.80 -14.66 -5.78
C PHE A 53 7.00 -13.34 -5.02
N HIS A 54 6.30 -12.27 -5.41
CA HIS A 54 6.57 -10.94 -4.87
C HIS A 54 5.64 -10.52 -3.71
N VAL A 55 4.44 -11.12 -3.62
CA VAL A 55 3.37 -10.62 -2.76
C VAL A 55 2.82 -11.68 -1.82
N ARG A 56 2.41 -12.85 -2.34
CA ARG A 56 1.68 -13.87 -1.58
C ARG A 56 2.52 -14.46 -0.43
N HIS A 57 3.83 -14.63 -0.62
CA HIS A 57 4.72 -15.06 0.47
C HIS A 57 4.75 -14.08 1.65
N HIS A 58 4.76 -12.78 1.37
CA HIS A 58 4.65 -11.78 2.43
C HIS A 58 3.31 -11.91 3.15
N TRP A 59 2.21 -12.07 2.42
CA TRP A 59 0.88 -12.21 3.01
C TRP A 59 0.74 -13.44 3.90
N TRP A 60 1.33 -14.56 3.50
CA TRP A 60 1.33 -15.78 4.31
C TRP A 60 2.11 -15.61 5.61
N ASN A 61 3.29 -14.99 5.55
CA ASN A 61 4.08 -14.67 6.75
C ASN A 61 3.34 -13.71 7.70
N LYS A 62 2.45 -12.88 7.15
CA LYS A 62 1.60 -11.97 7.93
C LYS A 62 0.26 -12.58 8.35
N GLY A 63 -0.05 -13.83 7.99
CA GLY A 63 -1.30 -14.46 8.38
C GLY A 63 -2.54 -13.78 7.77
N ILE A 64 -2.43 -13.22 6.56
CA ILE A 64 -3.54 -12.56 5.86
C ILE A 64 -4.57 -13.61 5.42
N GLN A 65 -5.84 -13.36 5.75
CA GLN A 65 -6.97 -14.24 5.45
C GLN A 65 -7.97 -13.55 4.51
N THR A 66 -8.26 -12.27 4.75
CA THR A 66 -9.23 -11.49 3.98
C THR A 66 -8.52 -10.55 3.03
N LYS A 67 -8.90 -10.56 1.74
CA LYS A 67 -8.24 -9.80 0.68
C LYS A 67 -9.27 -8.96 -0.06
N HIS A 68 -9.03 -7.65 -0.09
CA HIS A 68 -9.79 -6.70 -0.87
C HIS A 68 -8.88 -6.07 -1.92
N PHE A 69 -9.32 -6.06 -3.17
CA PHE A 69 -8.61 -5.41 -4.26
C PHE A 69 -9.38 -4.16 -4.67
N VAL A 70 -8.65 -3.06 -4.79
CA VAL A 70 -9.15 -1.79 -5.32
C VAL A 70 -8.37 -1.56 -6.61
N GLU A 71 -9.09 -1.66 -7.73
CA GLU A 71 -8.50 -1.46 -9.04
C GLU A 71 -8.26 0.02 -9.30
N PHE A 72 -7.10 0.33 -9.86
CA PHE A 72 -6.83 1.61 -10.48
C PHE A 72 -6.75 1.43 -12.00
N ASP A 73 -7.64 2.13 -12.67
CA ASP A 73 -7.74 2.28 -14.12
C ASP A 73 -6.73 3.31 -14.67
N ASP A 74 -6.21 4.17 -13.81
CA ASP A 74 -5.28 5.27 -14.15
C ASP A 74 -4.07 5.33 -13.16
N SER A 75 -3.28 6.40 -13.23
CA SER A 75 -2.10 6.63 -12.37
C SER A 75 -2.41 6.51 -10.87
N MET A 76 -1.46 5.91 -10.13
CA MET A 76 -1.45 5.89 -8.67
C MET A 76 -1.09 7.23 -8.03
N THR A 77 -0.43 8.12 -8.78
CA THR A 77 0.02 9.42 -8.25
C THR A 77 -1.13 10.41 -8.13
N ASP A 78 -0.94 11.40 -7.27
CA ASP A 78 -1.83 12.54 -7.06
C ASP A 78 -3.25 12.17 -6.63
N ARG A 79 -3.36 11.08 -5.85
CA ARG A 79 -4.64 10.52 -5.38
C ARG A 79 -4.70 10.45 -3.86
N GLN A 80 -5.86 10.81 -3.30
CA GLN A 80 -6.19 10.56 -1.90
C GLN A 80 -7.00 9.26 -1.78
N ILE A 81 -6.50 8.33 -0.98
CA ILE A 81 -7.09 7.04 -0.68
C ILE A 81 -7.64 7.09 0.74
N SER A 82 -8.94 6.90 0.89
CA SER A 82 -9.60 6.80 2.19
C SER A 82 -9.75 5.33 2.60
N TYR A 83 -9.26 5.00 3.79
CA TYR A 83 -9.36 3.68 4.41
C TYR A 83 -9.89 3.83 5.84
N GLY A 84 -11.18 3.55 6.02
CA GLY A 84 -11.89 3.85 7.28
C GLY A 84 -11.83 5.35 7.60
N ASN A 85 -11.37 5.71 8.79
CA ASN A 85 -11.22 7.10 9.24
C ASN A 85 -9.84 7.71 8.90
N GLN A 86 -9.03 7.05 8.08
CA GLN A 86 -7.72 7.54 7.68
C GLN A 86 -7.70 7.82 6.18
N SER A 87 -7.13 8.96 5.80
CA SER A 87 -6.90 9.31 4.41
C SER A 87 -5.40 9.43 4.15
N PHE A 88 -4.94 8.85 3.06
CA PHE A 88 -3.55 8.84 2.63
C PHE A 88 -3.47 9.46 1.25
N SER A 89 -2.51 10.35 1.01
CA SER A 89 -2.29 10.92 -0.32
C SER A 89 -1.00 10.35 -0.91
N VAL A 90 -1.10 9.83 -2.14
CA VAL A 90 0.06 9.48 -2.95
C VAL A 90 0.34 10.69 -3.82
N LEU A 91 1.54 11.25 -3.74
CA LEU A 91 1.94 12.45 -4.47
C LEU A 91 3.19 12.16 -5.28
N ASP A 92 3.26 12.72 -6.50
CA ASP A 92 4.52 12.75 -7.21
C ASP A 92 5.49 13.74 -6.53
N LEU A 93 6.66 13.23 -6.14
CA LEU A 93 7.68 14.03 -5.48
C LEU A 93 8.19 15.18 -6.37
N ALA A 94 8.19 15.01 -7.70
CA ALA A 94 8.55 16.08 -8.63
C ALA A 94 7.58 17.27 -8.51
N GLN A 95 6.28 17.00 -8.33
CA GLN A 95 5.27 18.05 -8.12
C GLN A 95 5.38 18.70 -6.73
N VAL A 96 5.72 17.93 -5.70
CA VAL A 96 5.94 18.46 -4.35
C VAL A 96 7.15 19.40 -4.28
N GLY A 97 8.21 19.11 -5.05
CA GLY A 97 9.38 19.98 -5.17
C GLY A 97 9.04 21.34 -5.80
N LEU A 98 8.19 21.36 -6.82
CA LEU A 98 7.67 22.60 -7.40
C LEU A 98 6.85 23.38 -6.38
N ALA A 99 5.97 22.73 -5.61
CA ALA A 99 5.17 23.40 -4.56
C ALA A 99 6.06 24.06 -3.48
N LYS A 100 7.19 23.47 -3.11
CA LYS A 100 8.17 24.09 -2.20
C LYS A 100 8.89 25.31 -2.81
N SER A 101 9.12 25.30 -4.13
CA SER A 101 9.73 26.42 -4.85
C SER A 101 8.84 27.66 -4.83
N TRP A 102 7.52 27.50 -4.96
CA TRP A 102 6.56 28.62 -4.90
C TRP A 102 6.47 29.27 -3.52
N VAL A 103 6.56 28.49 -2.44
CA VAL A 103 6.50 29.03 -1.07
C VAL A 103 7.72 29.91 -0.73
N HIS A 104 8.85 29.74 -1.42
CA HIS A 104 10.02 30.58 -1.19
C HIS A 104 9.98 31.91 -1.97
N SER A 105 9.29 31.97 -3.12
CA SER A 105 9.22 33.21 -3.92
C SER A 105 8.25 34.25 -3.37
N ASP A 106 7.29 33.85 -2.53
CA ASP A 106 6.26 34.74 -1.97
C ASP A 106 6.67 35.41 -0.65
N SER A 107 7.94 35.23 -0.21
CA SER A 107 8.47 35.83 1.03
C SER A 107 9.41 37.02 0.80
N LEU A 108 9.47 37.54 -0.43
CA LEU A 108 10.21 38.76 -0.80
C LEU A 108 9.29 39.73 -1.55
N GLN A 109 8.24 40.21 -0.89
CA GLN A 109 7.60 41.51 -1.18
C GLN A 109 7.22 42.20 0.12
#